data_AF-A0A2W5M8Z5-F1
#
_entry.id   AF-A0A2W5M8Z5-F1
#
_cell.length_a   1.000
_cell.length_b   1.000
_cell.length_c   1.000
_cell.angle_alpha   90.00
_cell.angle_beta   90.00
_cell.angle_gamma   90.00
#
_symmetry.space_group_name_H-M   'P 1'
#
loop_
_entity.id
_entity.type
_entity.pdbx_description
1 polymer ?
#
loop_
_entity_poly.entity_id
_entity_poly.type
_entity_poly.pdbx_seq_one_letter_code
_entity_poly.pdbx_strand_id
1 'polypeptide(L)'
;MRVSLPRGTELQDGDVLLLDGDVAVAVKAADEDLFWLRPGGSALEWWAACYQLGNLHRPARFLRDGVLTPRDPMVRQILAGLDVRIAEVRQPLVGRRFGAAGAHHHHSHSEQHDHDHGQAHDHGHDHSHG
;
A
#
# COMPACT_ATOMS: atom_id res chain seq x y z
N MET A 1 -1.98 13.71 -26.26
CA MET A 1 -1.76 12.25 -26.27
C MET A 1 -2.62 11.63 -25.18
N ARG A 2 -3.25 10.48 -25.44
CA ARG A 2 -4.00 9.73 -24.43
C ARG A 2 -3.36 8.34 -24.31
N VAL A 3 -3.05 7.93 -23.09
CA VAL A 3 -2.40 6.65 -22.79
C VAL A 3 -3.44 5.73 -22.14
N SER A 4 -3.52 4.48 -22.61
CA SER A 4 -4.38 3.44 -22.05
C SER A 4 -3.56 2.16 -21.92
N LEU A 5 -3.41 1.67 -20.70
CA LEU A 5 -2.58 0.50 -20.38
C LEU A 5 -3.45 -0.58 -19.72
N PRO A 6 -3.04 -1.86 -19.80
CA PRO A 6 -3.66 -2.92 -19.01
C PRO A 6 -3.76 -2.55 -17.52
N ARG A 7 -4.78 -3.07 -16.84
CA ARG A 7 -4.88 -2.91 -15.39
C ARG A 7 -3.65 -3.51 -14.72
N GLY A 8 -3.12 -2.80 -13.73
CA GLY A 8 -1.93 -3.21 -13.00
C GLY A 8 -0.60 -2.77 -13.63
N THR A 9 -0.62 -2.16 -14.83
CA THR A 9 0.57 -1.52 -15.38
C THR A 9 0.87 -0.23 -14.62
N GLU A 10 2.06 -0.14 -14.05
CA GLU A 10 2.60 1.07 -13.42
C GLU A 10 3.67 1.66 -14.34
N LEU A 11 3.48 2.91 -14.76
CA LEU A 11 4.48 3.65 -15.52
C LEU A 11 5.67 3.99 -14.63
N GLN A 12 6.87 3.70 -15.10
CA GLN A 12 8.11 4.04 -14.45
C GLN A 12 8.73 5.28 -15.08
N ASP A 13 9.54 5.99 -14.31
CA ASP A 13 10.38 7.07 -14.85
C ASP A 13 11.30 6.52 -15.94
N GLY A 14 11.32 7.19 -17.09
CA GLY A 14 12.08 6.77 -18.27
C GLY A 14 11.37 5.81 -19.22
N ASP A 15 10.16 5.31 -18.91
CA ASP A 15 9.40 4.47 -19.84
C ASP A 15 9.15 5.19 -21.16
N VAL A 16 9.44 4.53 -22.29
CA VAL A 16 9.19 5.09 -23.63
C VAL A 16 7.83 4.61 -24.13
N LEU A 17 6.92 5.56 -24.35
CA LEU A 17 5.54 5.30 -24.76
C LEU A 17 5.36 5.29 -26.28
N LEU A 18 6.23 6.00 -27.00
CA LEU A 18 6.24 6.08 -28.46
C LEU A 18 7.66 6.31 -28.94
N LEU A 19 8.04 5.64 -30.02
CA LEU A 19 9.24 5.90 -30.80
C LEU A 19 8.83 6.02 -32.27
N ASP A 20 9.11 7.15 -32.90
CA ASP A 20 8.80 7.45 -34.29
C ASP A 20 10.04 8.08 -34.95
N GLY A 21 10.80 7.25 -35.68
CA GLY A 21 12.11 7.63 -36.22
C GLY A 21 13.04 8.10 -35.10
N ASP A 22 13.44 9.37 -35.17
CA ASP A 22 14.32 10.03 -34.20
C ASP A 22 13.57 10.72 -33.04
N VAL A 23 12.25 10.58 -32.97
CA VAL A 23 11.41 11.18 -31.92
C VAL A 23 10.95 10.12 -30.93
N ALA A 24 11.22 10.34 -29.64
CA ALA A 24 10.71 9.51 -28.55
C ALA A 24 9.81 10.32 -27.61
N VAL A 25 8.70 9.71 -27.17
CA VAL A 25 7.89 10.21 -26.05
C VAL A 25 8.16 9.34 -24.84
N ALA A 26 8.77 9.92 -23.82
CA ALA A 26 9.12 9.22 -22.58
C ALA A 26 8.35 9.77 -21.37
N VAL A 27 8.14 8.90 -20.38
CA VAL A 27 7.61 9.24 -19.07
C VAL A 27 8.72 9.91 -18.27
N LYS A 28 8.39 11.05 -17.66
CA LYS A 28 9.22 11.72 -16.67
C LYS A 28 8.41 11.90 -15.40
N ALA A 29 8.86 11.28 -14.32
CA ALA A 29 8.25 11.48 -13.01
C ALA A 29 8.46 12.93 -12.57
N ALA A 30 7.40 13.56 -12.09
CA ALA A 30 7.43 14.95 -11.65
C ALA A 30 8.03 15.06 -10.24
N ASP A 31 8.66 16.20 -9.95
CA ASP A 31 9.08 16.50 -8.58
C ASP A 31 7.88 16.73 -7.68
N GLU A 32 7.88 16.09 -6.52
CA GLU A 32 6.85 16.20 -5.49
C GLU A 32 7.49 16.54 -4.14
N ASP A 33 6.71 17.11 -3.23
CA ASP A 33 7.16 17.33 -1.85
C ASP A 33 7.09 16.01 -1.07
N LEU A 34 8.25 15.50 -0.67
CA LEU A 34 8.38 14.21 -0.01
C LEU A 34 9.08 14.35 1.35
N PHE A 35 8.84 13.36 2.20
CA PHE A 35 9.77 13.03 3.28
C PHE A 35 10.74 11.93 2.82
N TRP A 36 12.02 12.14 3.10
CA TRP A 36 13.05 11.12 3.00
C TRP A 36 13.48 10.67 4.39
N LEU A 37 13.02 9.47 4.75
CA LEU A 37 13.30 8.83 6.01
C LEU A 37 14.59 8.01 5.88
N ARG A 38 15.48 8.11 6.86
CA ARG A 38 16.71 7.33 6.94
C ARG A 38 16.94 6.81 8.37
N PRO A 39 17.65 5.68 8.55
CA PRO A 39 18.04 5.22 9.87
C PRO A 39 18.79 6.32 10.65
N GLY A 40 18.36 6.55 11.89
CA GLY A 40 18.96 7.52 12.82
C GLY A 40 19.63 6.81 13.98
N GLY A 41 18.79 6.29 14.90
CA GLY A 41 19.17 5.59 16.11
C GLY A 41 19.28 4.08 15.95
N SER A 42 18.46 3.34 16.69
CA SER A 42 18.52 1.89 16.74
C SER A 42 17.87 1.21 15.52
N ALA A 43 18.29 -0.02 15.22
CA ALA A 43 17.64 -0.83 14.19
C ALA A 43 16.15 -1.08 14.51
N LEU A 44 15.80 -1.22 15.79
CA LEU A 44 14.42 -1.43 16.23
C LEU A 44 13.52 -0.24 15.87
N GLU A 45 13.98 0.99 16.09
CA GLU A 45 13.23 2.20 15.73
C GLU A 45 13.10 2.36 14.23
N TRP A 46 14.12 1.98 13.45
CA TRP A 46 14.02 1.95 12.00
C TRP A 46 12.95 0.95 11.51
N TRP A 47 12.90 -0.25 12.08
CA TRP A 47 11.87 -1.24 11.76
C TRP A 47 10.48 -0.77 12.19
N ALA A 48 10.35 -0.16 13.37
CA ALA A 48 9.10 0.42 13.84
C ALA A 48 8.63 1.53 12.88
N ALA A 49 9.51 2.42 12.42
CA ALA A 49 9.15 3.48 11.47
C ALA A 49 8.68 2.91 10.13
N CYS A 50 9.39 1.93 9.58
CA CYS A 50 8.97 1.22 8.36
C CYS A 50 7.61 0.53 8.53
N TYR A 51 7.39 -0.13 9.68
CA TYR A 51 6.13 -0.77 10.01
C TYR A 51 4.98 0.24 10.08
N GLN A 52 5.16 1.36 10.78
CA GLN A 52 4.16 2.41 10.88
C GLN A 52 3.83 2.99 9.51
N LEU A 53 4.82 3.24 8.66
CA LEU A 53 4.60 3.73 7.30
C LEU A 53 3.78 2.74 6.47
N GLY A 54 4.03 1.43 6.61
CA GLY A 54 3.24 0.37 5.99
C GLY A 54 1.80 0.33 6.52
N ASN A 55 1.61 0.45 7.84
CA ASN A 55 0.30 0.45 8.51
C ASN A 55 -0.59 1.63 8.07
N LEU A 56 0.01 2.73 7.61
CA LEU A 56 -0.71 3.86 7.06
C LEU A 56 -1.23 3.63 5.62
N HIS A 57 -0.86 2.52 4.97
CA HIS A 57 -1.23 2.21 3.59
C HIS A 57 -0.94 3.35 2.59
N ARG A 58 0.15 4.09 2.82
CA ARG A 58 0.56 5.21 1.97
C ARG A 58 1.58 4.79 0.91
N PRO A 59 1.69 5.56 -0.18
CA PRO A 59 2.78 5.39 -1.12
C PRO A 59 4.15 5.50 -0.42
N ALA A 60 4.98 4.48 -0.60
CA ALA A 60 6.36 4.47 -0.18
C ALA A 60 7.24 3.94 -1.31
N ARG A 61 8.45 4.48 -1.43
CA ARG A 61 9.50 3.98 -2.32
C ARG A 61 10.78 3.79 -1.54
N PHE A 62 11.34 2.59 -1.64
CA PHE A 62 12.50 2.17 -0.89
C PHE A 62 13.75 2.37 -1.72
N LEU A 63 14.72 3.05 -1.13
CA LEU A 63 16.05 3.30 -1.65
C LEU A 63 17.04 2.42 -0.89
N ARG A 64 18.33 2.47 -1.28
CA ARG A 64 19.38 1.71 -0.59
C ARG A 64 19.59 2.15 0.87
N ASP A 65 19.35 3.43 1.14
CA ASP A 65 19.69 4.09 2.39
C ASP A 65 18.48 4.73 3.10
N GLY A 66 17.26 4.50 2.62
CA GLY A 66 16.06 5.10 3.20
C GLY A 66 14.77 4.83 2.45
N VAL A 67 13.73 5.57 2.83
CA VAL A 67 12.38 5.47 2.27
C VAL A 67 11.85 6.86 1.93
N LEU A 68 11.29 7.00 0.74
CA LEU A 68 10.55 8.18 0.30
C LEU A 68 9.05 7.95 0.50
N THR A 69 8.34 8.99 0.96
CA THR A 69 6.88 9.02 1.05
C THR A 69 6.38 10.45 0.89
N PRO A 70 5.15 10.68 0.38
CA PRO A 70 4.58 12.02 0.28
C PRO A 70 4.62 12.77 1.60
N ARG A 71 4.98 14.07 1.55
CA ARG A 71 5.03 14.93 2.72
C ARG A 71 3.62 15.11 3.30
N ASP A 72 3.46 14.76 4.57
CA ASP A 72 2.18 14.83 5.26
C ASP A 72 2.35 15.09 6.78
N PRO A 73 1.69 16.10 7.34
CA PRO A 73 1.79 16.41 8.77
C PRO A 73 1.50 15.23 9.72
N MET A 74 0.54 14.36 9.38
CA MET A 74 0.19 13.17 10.18
C MET A 74 1.35 12.17 10.21
N VAL A 75 2.01 11.93 9.07
CA VAL A 75 3.18 11.04 8.99
C VAL A 75 4.29 11.58 9.89
N ARG A 76 4.53 12.89 9.85
CA ARG A 76 5.55 13.52 10.69
C ARG A 76 5.27 13.35 12.17
N GLN A 77 4.00 13.48 12.58
CA GLN A 77 3.60 13.30 13.98
C GLN A 77 3.80 11.85 14.45
N ILE A 78 3.43 10.86 13.62
CA ILE A 78 3.57 9.44 13.95
C ILE A 78 5.04 9.06 14.14
N LEU A 79 5.93 9.63 13.32
CA LEU A 79 7.37 9.34 13.38
C LEU A 79 8.11 10.14 14.44
N ALA A 80 7.51 11.19 15.02
CA ALA A 80 8.17 12.08 15.98
C ALA A 80 8.64 11.36 17.27
N GLY A 81 8.04 10.22 17.60
CA GLY A 81 8.42 9.39 18.75
C GLY A 81 9.49 8.34 18.47
N LEU A 82 10.04 8.29 17.24
CA LEU A 82 11.05 7.31 16.81
C LEU A 82 12.34 8.04 16.43
N ASP A 83 13.51 7.52 16.80
CA ASP A 83 14.80 8.08 16.39
C ASP A 83 15.13 7.76 14.92
N VAL A 84 14.41 8.44 14.00
CA VAL A 84 14.63 8.38 12.56
C VAL A 84 14.92 9.76 12.00
N ARG A 85 15.83 9.81 11.02
CA ARG A 85 16.16 11.06 10.33
C ARG A 85 15.11 11.31 9.26
N ILE A 86 14.48 12.47 9.30
CA ILE A 86 13.48 12.89 8.32
C ILE A 86 13.96 14.16 7.64
N ALA A 87 14.15 14.11 6.32
CA ALA A 87 14.43 15.28 5.50
C ALA A 87 13.22 15.62 4.63
N GLU A 88 12.90 16.90 4.53
CA GLU A 88 11.97 17.41 3.51
C GLU A 88 12.73 17.60 2.20
N VAL A 89 12.26 16.96 1.13
CA VAL A 89 12.92 16.97 -0.18
C VAL A 89 11.89 17.18 -1.28
N ARG A 90 12.32 17.82 -2.37
CA ARG A 90 11.51 17.97 -3.58
C ARG A 90 12.17 17.21 -4.73
N GLN A 91 11.64 16.04 -5.03
CA GLN A 91 12.16 15.11 -6.04
C GLN A 91 11.07 14.12 -6.46
N PRO A 92 11.26 13.31 -7.52
CA PRO A 92 10.28 12.33 -7.91
C PRO A 92 10.14 11.18 -6.90
N LEU A 93 8.93 10.66 -6.73
CA LEU A 93 8.67 9.48 -5.89
C LEU A 93 9.04 8.19 -6.65
N VAL A 94 10.35 7.98 -6.82
CA VAL A 94 10.92 6.81 -7.52
C VAL A 94 11.71 5.92 -6.56
N GLY A 95 11.88 4.65 -6.92
CA GLY A 95 12.58 3.65 -6.11
C GLY A 95 11.86 2.31 -6.12
N ARG A 96 12.31 1.36 -5.30
CA ARG A 96 11.65 0.05 -5.24
C ARG A 96 10.36 0.17 -4.44
N ARG A 97 9.25 -0.25 -5.04
CA ARG A 97 8.01 -0.49 -4.28
C ARG A 97 8.07 -1.88 -3.65
N PHE A 98 7.74 -1.96 -2.36
CA PHE A 98 7.45 -3.23 -1.70
C PHE A 98 5.96 -3.22 -1.32
N GLY A 99 5.21 -4.10 -1.94
CA GLY A 99 3.80 -4.36 -1.66
C GLY A 99 3.51 -5.81 -2.04
N ALA A 100 2.32 -6.32 -1.71
CA ALA A 100 1.93 -7.65 -2.15
C ALA A 100 2.02 -7.72 -3.69
N ALA A 101 3.02 -8.44 -4.20
CA ALA A 101 3.02 -8.88 -5.58
C ALA A 101 1.71 -9.67 -5.76
N GLY A 102 0.79 -9.18 -6.59
CA GLY A 102 -0.35 -9.97 -7.05
C GLY A 102 -1.59 -10.06 -6.15
N ALA A 103 -1.83 -9.16 -5.18
CA ALA A 103 -3.13 -9.12 -4.51
C ALA A 103 -4.21 -8.41 -5.35
N HIS A 104 -4.45 -8.92 -6.57
CA HIS A 104 -5.80 -8.94 -7.09
C HIS A 104 -6.60 -9.85 -6.15
N HIS A 105 -7.12 -9.30 -5.06
CA HIS A 105 -8.24 -9.94 -4.37
C HIS A 105 -9.43 -9.90 -5.32
N HIS A 106 -9.48 -10.86 -6.23
CA HIS A 106 -10.75 -11.40 -6.69
C HIS A 106 -11.41 -11.98 -5.44
N HIS A 107 -12.29 -11.22 -4.80
CA HIS A 107 -13.36 -11.83 -4.02
C HIS A 107 -14.28 -12.53 -5.03
N SER A 108 -13.89 -13.73 -5.48
CA SER A 108 -14.87 -14.70 -5.93
C SER A 108 -15.68 -15.05 -4.70
N HIS A 109 -16.92 -14.58 -4.64
CA HIS A 109 -17.93 -15.19 -3.79
C HIS A 109 -18.12 -16.63 -4.29
N SER A 110 -17.29 -17.55 -3.80
CA SER A 110 -17.60 -18.96 -3.85
C SER A 110 -18.75 -19.20 -2.88
N GLU A 111 -19.96 -19.33 -3.44
CA GLU A 111 -20.98 -20.30 -3.05
C GLU A 111 -20.84 -20.77 -1.59
N GLN A 112 -21.44 -20.04 -0.65
CA GLN A 112 -21.70 -20.60 0.67
C GLN A 112 -22.82 -21.63 0.51
N HIS A 113 -22.45 -22.87 0.80
CA HIS A 113 -23.33 -24.02 0.89
C HIS A 113 -24.61 -23.70 1.68
N ASP A 114 -25.76 -23.88 1.02
CA ASP A 114 -27.05 -24.10 1.68
C ASP A 114 -26.90 -25.29 2.64
N HIS A 115 -26.94 -25.02 3.94
CA HIS A 115 -27.23 -26.03 4.94
C HIS A 115 -28.74 -26.06 5.18
N ASP A 116 -29.44 -26.80 4.31
CA ASP A 116 -30.77 -27.32 4.62
C ASP A 116 -30.64 -28.38 5.70
N HIS A 117 -30.95 -27.99 6.94
CA HIS A 117 -31.32 -28.90 8.00
C HIS A 117 -32.67 -28.48 8.56
N GLY A 118 -33.73 -28.83 7.83
CA GLY A 118 -35.03 -29.02 8.43
C GLY A 118 -34.96 -30.08 9.54
N GLN A 119 -35.26 -29.68 10.77
CA GLN A 119 -36.07 -30.46 11.71
C GLN A 119 -36.68 -29.49 12.73
N ALA A 120 -37.97 -29.19 12.54
CA ALA A 120 -38.80 -28.59 13.57
C ALA A 120 -39.07 -29.66 14.64
N HIS A 121 -38.55 -29.47 15.84
CA HIS A 121 -39.02 -30.20 17.02
C HIS A 121 -39.93 -29.28 17.82
N ASP A 122 -41.21 -29.52 17.61
CA ASP A 122 -42.32 -29.10 18.45
C ASP A 122 -42.20 -29.81 19.82
N HIS A 123 -42.20 -29.04 20.90
CA HIS A 123 -42.27 -29.54 22.26
C HIS A 123 -43.34 -28.76 23.03
N GLY A 124 -44.59 -29.10 22.75
CA GLY A 124 -45.60 -29.15 23.80
C GLY A 124 -45.32 -30.34 24.73
N HIS A 125 -45.26 -30.08 26.03
CA HIS A 125 -46.13 -30.72 27.03
C HIS A 125 -45.82 -30.15 28.43
N ASP A 126 -46.87 -29.59 29.02
CA ASP A 126 -47.07 -29.33 30.44
C ASP A 126 -46.91 -30.63 31.28
N HIS A 127 -46.43 -30.51 32.52
CA HIS A 127 -47.09 -31.03 33.72
C HIS A 127 -46.22 -30.83 34.98
N SER A 128 -46.81 -30.12 35.94
CA SER A 128 -46.43 -30.05 37.35
C SER A 128 -46.60 -31.40 38.04
N HIS A 129 -45.73 -31.73 39.01
CA HIS A 129 -46.08 -32.39 40.27
C HIS A 129 -44.96 -32.20 41.30
N GLY A 130 -45.31 -31.76 42.50
CA GLY A 130 -44.42 -31.63 43.66
C GLY A 130 -44.78 -30.45 44.54
#